data_AF-A0A6J4K512-F1
#
_entry.id   AF-A0A6J4K512-F1
#
_cell.length_a   1.000
_cell.length_b   1.000
_cell.length_c   1.000
_cell.angle_alpha   90.00
_cell.angle_beta   90.00
_cell.angle_gamma   90.00
#
_symmetry.space_group_name_H-M   'P 1'
#
loop_
_entity.id
_entity.type
_entity.pdbx_description
1 polymer ?
#
loop_
_entity_poly.entity_id
_entity_poly.type
_entity_poly.pdbx_seq_one_letter_code
_entity_poly.pdbx_strand_id
1 'polypeptide(L)' 'MSGERDHGRHRLGAADALVHPALFYADDETYLAGTVPFLREGLEAGEPVMMAAPPTKLDLVRAALG' A
#
# COMPACT_ATOMS: atom_id res chain seq x y z
N MET A 1 -12.76 -26.51 19.76
CA MET A 1 -13.20 -25.75 18.56
C MET A 1 -12.60 -24.37 18.64
N SER A 2 -11.93 -23.95 17.55
CA SER A 2 -11.39 -22.61 17.23
C SER A 2 -10.41 -21.99 18.22
N GLY A 3 -9.18 -21.59 17.86
CA GLY A 3 -8.54 -21.41 16.56
C GLY A 3 -7.40 -20.42 16.80
N GLU A 4 -6.16 -20.92 16.81
CA GLU A 4 -4.94 -20.13 16.92
C GLU A 4 -4.88 -19.16 15.72
N ARG A 5 -4.83 -17.85 15.98
CA ARG A 5 -4.71 -16.84 14.94
C ARG A 5 -3.26 -16.78 14.46
N ASP A 6 -2.95 -17.61 13.46
CA ASP A 6 -1.73 -17.48 12.67
C ASP A 6 -1.78 -16.15 11.91
N HIS A 7 -1.22 -15.10 12.53
CA HIS A 7 -0.87 -13.88 11.84
C HIS A 7 0.29 -14.26 10.92
N GLY A 8 -0.05 -14.52 9.65
CA GLY A 8 0.80 -15.12 8.64
C GLY A 8 2.27 -14.77 8.81
N ARG A 9 3.06 -15.77 9.20
CA ARG A 9 4.52 -15.66 9.18
C ARG A 9 4.94 -15.48 7.72
N HIS A 10 5.27 -14.25 7.32
CA HIS A 10 6.01 -14.00 6.09
C HIS A 10 7.42 -14.62 6.22
N ARG A 11 7.53 -15.91 5.95
CA ARG A 11 8.83 -16.56 5.75
C ARG A 11 9.32 -16.17 4.36
N LEU A 12 10.03 -15.05 4.27
CA LEU A 12 10.89 -14.79 3.12
C LEU A 12 12.06 -15.77 3.20
N GLY A 13 11.93 -16.92 2.51
CA GLY A 13 13.10 -17.51 1.86
C GLY A 13 13.70 -16.46 0.91
N ALA A 14 14.92 -16.66 0.41
CA ALA A 14 15.61 -15.71 -0.47
C ALA A 14 14.94 -15.53 -1.85
N ALA A 15 13.67 -15.13 -1.87
CA ALA A 15 12.82 -14.82 -3.00
C ALA A 15 12.54 -13.32 -2.92
N ASP A 16 13.03 -12.58 -3.92
CA ASP A 16 12.97 -11.13 -4.13
C ASP A 16 13.01 -10.22 -2.89
N ALA A 17 14.12 -9.49 -2.75
CA ALA A 17 14.23 -8.44 -1.76
C ALA A 17 13.05 -7.46 -1.91
N LEU A 18 12.37 -7.16 -0.80
CA LEU A 18 11.35 -6.11 -0.75
C LEU A 18 12.00 -4.79 -1.21
N VAL A 19 11.68 -4.33 -2.42
CA VAL A 19 12.15 -3.05 -2.93
C VAL A 19 11.21 -1.97 -2.41
N HIS A 20 11.76 -1.03 -1.64
CA HIS A 20 11.04 0.12 -1.12
C HIS A 20 11.51 1.39 -1.86
N PRO A 21 11.00 1.66 -3.09
CA PRO A 21 11.41 2.84 -3.84
C PRO A 21 11.01 4.12 -3.09
N ALA A 22 11.91 5.09 -3.05
CA ALA A 22 11.61 6.40 -2.51
C ALA A 22 10.85 7.22 -3.56
N LEU A 23 9.72 7.80 -3.16
CA LEU A 23 8.96 8.74 -3.98
C LEU A 23 9.35 10.18 -3.61
N PHE A 24 9.88 10.93 -4.58
CA PHE A 24 10.03 12.38 -4.45
C PHE A 24 8.77 13.05 -4.99
N TYR A 25 8.21 13.98 -4.21
CA TYR A 25 7.00 14.73 -4.55
C TYR A 25 7.13 16.16 -4.00
N ALA A 26 6.44 17.11 -4.63
CA ALA A 26 6.48 18.53 -4.26
C ALA A 26 5.14 19.03 -3.70
N ASP A 27 4.04 18.36 -4.05
CA ASP A 27 2.68 18.79 -3.77
C ASP A 27 1.73 17.58 -3.71
N ASP A 28 0.44 17.85 -3.50
CA ASP A 28 -0.58 16.80 -3.40
C ASP A 28 -0.81 16.09 -4.75
N GLU A 29 -0.71 16.81 -5.87
CA GLU A 29 -0.89 16.23 -7.21
C GLU A 29 0.20 15.19 -7.49
N THR A 30 1.47 15.56 -7.29
CA THR A 30 2.63 14.67 -7.48
C THR A 30 2.66 13.52 -6.48
N TYR A 31 2.17 13.74 -5.25
CA TYR A 31 2.01 12.68 -4.26
C TYR A 31 0.95 11.66 -4.70
N LEU A 32 -0.23 12.11 -5.16
CA LEU A 32 -1.29 11.24 -5.63
C LEU A 32 -0.90 10.48 -6.90
N ALA A 33 -0.25 11.16 -7.85
CA ALA A 33 0.25 10.54 -9.07
C ALA A 33 1.25 9.40 -8.79
N GLY A 34 2.06 9.52 -7.73
CA GLY A 34 3.02 8.48 -7.34
C GLY A 34 2.45 7.34 -6.47
N THR A 35 1.27 7.50 -5.88
CA THR A 35 0.73 6.55 -4.89
C THR A 35 -0.56 5.84 -5.35
N VAL A 36 -1.47 6.57 -6.00
CA VAL A 36 -2.79 6.04 -6.40
C VAL A 36 -2.67 4.92 -7.44
N PRO A 37 -1.80 4.98 -8.47
CA PRO A 37 -1.70 3.90 -9.45
C PRO A 37 -1.33 2.56 -8.81
N PHE A 38 -0.37 2.56 -7.88
CA PHE A 38 0.07 1.36 -7.17
C PHE A 38 -1.06 0.74 -6.35
N LEU A 39 -1.82 1.56 -5.61
CA LEU A 39 -2.95 1.07 -4.83
C LEU A 39 -4.09 0.55 -5.72
N ARG A 40 -4.39 1.23 -6.83
CA ARG A 40 -5.41 0.79 -7.78
C ARG A 40 -5.02 -0.54 -8.42
N GLU A 41 -3.77 -0.71 -8.81
CA GLU A 41 -3.29 -1.96 -9.40
C GLU A 41 -3.58 -3.17 -8.48
N GLY A 42 -3.22 -3.09 -7.21
CA GLY A 42 -3.52 -4.15 -6.24
C GLY A 42 -5.03 -4.36 -6.04
N LEU A 43 -5.80 -3.28 -5.93
CA LEU A 43 -7.25 -3.36 -5.78
C LEU A 43 -7.94 -4.02 -6.98
N GLU A 44 -7.58 -3.63 -8.20
CA GLU A 44 -8.12 -4.20 -9.45
C GLU A 44 -7.68 -5.67 -9.64
N ALA A 45 -6.50 -6.04 -9.13
CA ALA A 45 -6.06 -7.43 -9.06
C ALA A 45 -6.79 -8.26 -7.99
N GLY A 46 -7.63 -7.63 -7.16
CA GLY A 46 -8.32 -8.29 -6.04
C GLY A 46 -7.39 -8.61 -4.87
N GLU A 47 -6.24 -7.95 -4.79
CA GLU A 47 -5.24 -8.15 -3.75
C GLU A 47 -5.45 -7.17 -2.58
N PRO A 48 -5.20 -7.61 -1.33
CA PRO A 48 -5.22 -6.70 -0.19
C PRO A 48 -4.12 -5.63 -0.32
N VAL A 49 -4.50 -4.35 -0.23
CA VAL A 49 -3.56 -3.22 -0.19
C VAL A 49 -3.56 -2.55 1.18
N MET A 50 -2.39 -2.07 1.62
CA MET A 50 -2.21 -1.33 2.87
C MET A 50 -1.38 -0.06 2.61
N MET A 51 -1.79 1.06 3.21
CA MET A 51 -1.03 2.30 3.24
C MET A 51 -0.93 2.83 4.67
N ALA A 52 0.27 3.23 5.07
CA ALA A 52 0.53 3.93 6.32
C ALA A 52 1.11 5.32 6.00
N ALA A 53 0.37 6.37 6.37
CA ALA A 53 0.74 7.75 6.12
C ALA A 53 0.08 8.67 7.17
N PRO A 54 0.49 9.95 7.30
CA PRO A 54 -0.23 10.91 8.12
C PRO A 54 -1.71 11.04 7.73
N PRO A 55 -2.63 11.32 8.67
CA PRO A 55 -4.08 11.34 8.41
C PRO A 55 -4.48 12.18 7.19
N THR A 56 -3.89 13.36 7.04
CA THR A 56 -4.20 14.27 5.91
C THR A 56 -3.88 13.66 4.54
N LYS A 57 -2.84 12.83 4.44
CA LYS A 57 -2.50 12.12 3.20
C LYS A 57 -3.42 10.93 2.95
N LEU A 58 -3.82 10.23 4.01
CA LEU A 58 -4.80 9.15 3.91
C LEU A 58 -6.15 9.66 3.40
N ASP A 59 -6.59 10.84 3.85
CA ASP A 59 -7.83 11.47 3.38
C ASP A 59 -7.76 11.83 1.89
N LEU A 60 -6.63 12.39 1.44
CA LEU A 60 -6.38 12.71 0.02
C LEU A 60 -6.42 11.45 -0.86
N VAL A 61 -5.70 10.40 -0.46
CA VAL A 61 -5.66 9.14 -1.23
C VAL A 61 -7.03 8.48 -1.25
N ARG A 62 -7.74 8.46 -0.11
CA ARG A 62 -9.11 7.92 -0.04
C ARG A 62 -10.04 8.65 -1.00
N ALA A 63 -10.01 9.98 -1.03
CA ALA A 63 -10.82 10.75 -1.97
C ALA A 63 -10.48 10.47 -3.45
N ALA A 64 -9.21 10.24 -3.77
CA ALA A 64 -8.77 9.94 -5.14
C ALA A 64 -9.11 8.50 -5.61
N LEU A 65 -9.34 7.57 -4.68
CA LEU A 65 -9.76 6.20 -4.99
C LEU A 65 -11.26 6.10 -5.32
N GLY A 66 -12.08 7.02 -4.81
CA GLY A 66 -13.55 6.99 -4.91
C GLY A 66 -14.21 6.23 -3.77
#